data_AF-A0A6G0ACU0-F1
#
_entry.id   AF-A0A6G0ACU0-F1
#
_cell.length_a   1.000
_cell.length_b   1.000
_cell.length_c   1.000
_cell.angle_alpha   90.00
_cell.angle_beta   90.00
_cell.angle_gamma   90.00
#
_symmetry.space_group_name_H-M   'P 1'
#
loop_
_entity.id
_entity.type
_entity.pdbx_description
1 polymer ?
#
loop_
_entity_poly.entity_id
_entity_poly.type
_entity_poly.pdbx_seq_one_letter_code
_entity_poly.pdbx_strand_id
1 'polypeptide(L)' 'MRKTMSDMPIEEFRKSGHQLIDWIADYLNDIEKYPPLSQVNPGDILKRIPESPPQKGEDIENVLKDVD' A
#
# COMPACT_ATOMS: atom_id res chain seq x y z
N MET A 1 -4.97 5.30 33.22
CA MET A 1 -4.59 5.76 31.87
C MET A 1 -4.44 4.55 30.95
N ARG A 2 -5.24 4.47 29.89
CA ARG A 2 -4.94 3.81 28.59
C ARG A 2 -6.10 4.15 27.65
N LYS A 3 -5.95 5.25 26.92
CA LYS A 3 -6.88 5.67 25.86
C LYS A 3 -6.29 5.15 24.54
N THR A 4 -6.92 4.09 24.03
CA THR A 4 -7.03 3.67 22.62
C THR A 4 -5.74 3.54 21.78
N MET A 5 -5.28 2.30 21.60
CA MET A 5 -4.59 1.87 20.38
C MET A 5 -5.60 1.91 19.22
N SER A 6 -5.78 3.05 18.57
CA SER A 6 -6.44 3.10 17.26
C SER A 6 -5.86 4.26 16.46
N ASP A 7 -4.70 4.03 15.83
CA ASP A 7 -4.11 4.96 14.86
C ASP A 7 -5.04 5.15 13.63
N MET A 8 -5.93 4.18 13.38
CA MET A 8 -7.00 4.22 12.38
C MET A 8 -8.35 3.86 13.03
N PRO A 9 -9.42 4.64 12.81
CA PRO A 9 -10.78 4.29 13.24
C PRO A 9 -11.24 2.94 12.68
N ILE A 10 -12.06 2.19 13.45
CA ILE A 10 -12.46 0.82 13.06
C ILE A 10 -13.24 0.74 11.73
N GLU A 11 -14.07 1.74 11.43
CA GLU A 11 -14.83 1.79 10.18
C GLU A 11 -13.91 2.06 8.98
N GLU A 12 -12.92 2.94 9.18
CA GLU A 12 -11.89 3.21 8.19
C GLU A 12 -11.04 1.95 7.97
N PHE A 13 -10.60 1.28 9.03
CA PHE A 13 -9.87 0.01 8.94
C PHE A 13 -10.65 -1.05 8.15
N ARG A 14 -11.97 -1.19 8.39
CA ARG A 14 -12.80 -2.14 7.65
C ARG A 14 -12.87 -1.78 6.16
N LYS A 15 -13.11 -0.50 5.83
CA LYS A 15 -13.15 -0.02 4.44
C LYS A 15 -11.80 -0.29 3.74
N SER A 16 -10.71 0.13 4.36
CA SER A 16 -9.33 -0.04 3.90
C SER A 16 -8.99 -1.52 3.68
N GLY A 17 -9.41 -2.39 4.62
CA GLY A 17 -9.19 -3.83 4.53
C GLY A 17 -9.91 -4.48 3.35
N HIS A 18 -11.15 -4.07 3.06
CA HIS A 18 -11.87 -4.55 1.88
C HIS A 18 -11.20 -4.10 0.58
N GLN A 19 -10.77 -2.83 0.49
CA GLN A 19 -10.03 -2.34 -0.67
C GLN A 19 -8.72 -3.12 -0.91
N LEU A 20 -7.99 -3.44 0.17
CA LEU A 20 -6.77 -4.25 0.08
C LEU A 20 -7.07 -5.68 -0.37
N ILE A 21 -8.16 -6.29 0.11
CA ILE A 21 -8.56 -7.64 -0.32
C ILE A 21 -8.90 -7.67 -1.80
N ASP A 22 -9.66 -6.68 -2.29
CA ASP A 22 -10.02 -6.57 -3.70
C ASP A 22 -8.76 -6.41 -4.57
N TRP A 23 -7.82 -5.55 -4.16
CA TRP A 23 -6.54 -5.38 -4.84
C TRP A 23 -5.71 -6.67 -4.90
N ILE A 24 -5.61 -7.43 -3.80
CA ILE A 24 -4.91 -8.72 -3.78
C ILE A 24 -5.57 -9.72 -4.74
N ALA A 25 -6.91 -9.75 -4.76
CA ALA A 25 -7.65 -10.65 -5.63
C ALA A 25 -7.39 -10.33 -7.11
N ASP A 26 -7.40 -9.05 -7.48
CA ASP A 26 -7.11 -8.60 -8.84
C ASP A 26 -5.66 -8.93 -9.25
N TYR A 27 -4.68 -8.68 -8.37
CA TYR A 27 -3.28 -9.06 -8.61
C TYR A 27 -3.12 -10.57 -8.84
N LEU A 28 -3.76 -11.40 -8.02
CA LEU A 28 -3.68 -12.86 -8.14
C LEU A 28 -4.40 -13.38 -9.39
N ASN A 29 -5.52 -12.76 -9.78
CA ASN A 29 -6.22 -13.09 -11.02
C ASN A 29 -5.35 -12.82 -12.26
N ASP A 30 -4.57 -11.75 -12.22
CA ASP A 30 -3.77 -11.27 -13.34
C ASP A 30 -2.27 -11.59 -13.23
N ILE A 31 -1.86 -12.40 -12.25
CA ILE A 31 -0.45 -12.62 -11.90
C ILE A 31 0.42 -13.08 -13.09
N GLU A 32 -0.17 -13.86 -14.00
CA GLU A 32 0.51 -14.39 -15.19
C GLU A 32 0.84 -13.32 -16.24
N LYS A 33 0.24 -12.13 -16.14
CA LYS A 33 0.55 -10.99 -17.04
C LYS A 33 1.89 -10.33 -16.67
N TYR A 34 2.37 -10.54 -15.44
CA TYR A 34 3.61 -9.92 -14.95
C TYR A 34 4.82 -10.85 -15.17
N PRO A 35 6.00 -10.29 -15.52
CA PRO A 35 7.20 -11.09 -15.65
C PRO A 35 7.62 -11.67 -14.28
N PRO A 36 7.92 -12.99 -14.18
CA PRO A 36 8.33 -13.60 -12.91
C PRO A 36 9.62 -13.00 -12.34
N LEU A 37 10.50 -12.48 -13.22
CA LEU A 37 11.72 -11.78 -12.84
C LEU A 37 11.51 -10.28 -13.01
N SER A 38 11.77 -9.51 -11.95
CA SER A 38 11.75 -8.05 -11.99
C SER A 38 12.75 -7.50 -13.00
N GLN A 39 12.35 -6.44 -13.72
CA GLN A 39 13.12 -5.80 -14.79
C GLN A 39 13.71 -4.45 -14.37
N VAL A 40 13.68 -4.11 -13.07
CA VAL A 40 14.21 -2.84 -12.55
C VAL A 40 15.72 -2.90 -12.29
N ASN A 41 16.38 -1.74 -12.33
CA ASN A 41 17.79 -1.63 -11.99
C ASN A 41 17.99 -1.36 -10.50
N PRO A 42 19.20 -1.65 -9.97
CA PRO A 42 19.57 -1.24 -8.62
C PRO A 42 19.33 0.26 -8.39
N GLY A 43 18.57 0.58 -7.36
CA GLY A 43 18.26 1.96 -6.95
C GLY A 43 17.04 2.60 -7.63
N ASP A 44 16.37 1.94 -8.58
CA ASP A 44 15.23 2.53 -9.29
C ASP A 44 14.03 2.82 -8.36
N ILE A 45 13.79 1.96 -7.37
CA ILE A 45 12.73 2.18 -6.38
C ILE A 45 13.09 3.32 -5.43
N LEU A 46 14.35 3.39 -4.97
CA LEU A 46 14.79 4.43 -4.05
C LEU A 46 14.61 5.84 -4.64
N LYS A 47 14.84 6.01 -5.95
CA LYS A 47 14.64 7.27 -6.66
C LYS A 47 13.17 7.73 -6.72
N ARG A 48 12.21 6.83 -6.48
CA ARG A 48 10.76 7.11 -6.52
C ARG A 48 10.18 7.43 -5.15
N ILE A 49 10.93 7.17 -4.07
CA ILE A 49 10.48 7.37 -2.70
C ILE A 49 10.96 8.76 -2.20
N PRO A 50 10.13 9.52 -1.47
CA PRO A 50 10.56 10.77 -0.85
C PRO A 50 11.77 10.58 0.08
N GLU A 51 12.68 11.57 0.10
CA GLU A 51 13.89 11.52 0.95
C GLU A 51 13.61 11.56 2.46
N SER A 52 12.39 11.94 2.85
CA SER A 52 11.97 12.03 4.25
C SER A 52 10.52 11.59 4.39
N PRO A 53 10.16 10.92 5.50
CA PRO A 53 8.79 10.45 5.72
C PRO A 53 7.82 11.63 5.85
N PRO A 54 6.53 11.43 5.51
CA PRO A 54 5.53 12.46 5.67
C PRO A 54 5.32 12.75 7.18
N GLN A 55 5.10 14.02 7.52
CA GLN A 55 4.87 14.44 8.91
C GLN A 55 3.49 14.00 9.44
N LYS A 56 2.57 13.65 8.54
CA LYS A 56 1.22 13.15 8.84
C LYS A 56 0.99 11.88 8.04
N GLY A 57 0.21 10.95 8.59
CA GLY A 57 -0.23 9.78 7.85
C GLY A 57 -1.00 10.17 6.59
N GLU A 58 -0.88 9.33 5.57
CA GLU A 58 -1.60 9.45 4.30
C GLU A 58 -2.76 8.46 4.27
N ASP A 59 -3.79 8.78 3.49
CA ASP A 59 -4.94 7.89 3.29
C ASP A 59 -4.48 6.56 2.67
N ILE A 60 -5.08 5.44 3.08
CA ILE A 60 -4.71 4.12 2.56
C ILE A 60 -4.81 4.04 1.03
N GLU A 61 -5.75 4.80 0.45
CA GLU A 61 -6.00 4.82 -0.99
C GLU A 61 -4.79 5.41 -1.76
N ASN A 62 -4.00 6.28 -1.13
CA ASN A 62 -2.77 6.79 -1.73
C ASN A 62 -1.64 5.76 -1.59
N VAL A 63 -1.54 5.09 -0.45
CA VAL A 63 -0.56 4.02 -0.23
C VAL A 63 -0.78 2.86 -1.21
N LEU A 64 -2.03 2.46 -1.46
CA LEU A 64 -2.34 1.38 -2.41
C LEU A 64 -1.99 1.76 -3.86
N LYS A 65 -2.17 3.03 -4.24
CA LYS A 65 -1.77 3.53 -5.58
C LYS A 65 -0.27 3.52 -5.82
N ASP A 66 0.55 3.51 -4.78
CA ASP A 66 2.01 3.39 -4.92
C ASP A 66 2.46 1.95 -5.23
N VAL A 67 1.57 0.96 -5.04
CA VAL A 67 1.85 -0.48 -5.23
C VAL A 67 1.29 -1.00 -6.56
N ASP A 68 0.27 -0.34 -7.12
CA ASP A 68 -0.29 -0.59 -8.46
C ASP A 68 0.64 -0.12 -9.60
#